data_AF-A0A2A9FIS5-F1
#
_entry.id   AF-A0A2A9FIS5-F1
#
_cell.length_a   1.000
_cell.length_b   1.000
_cell.length_c   1.000
_cell.angle_alpha   90.00
_cell.angle_beta   90.00
_cell.angle_gamma   90.00
#
_symmetry.space_group_name_H-M   'P 1'
#
loop_
_entity.id
_entity.type
_entity.pdbx_description
1 polymer ?
#
loop_
_entity_poly.entity_id
_entity_poly.type
_entity_poly.pdbx_seq_one_letter_code
_entity_poly.pdbx_strand_id
1 'polypeptide(L)'
;MASVEELAAAVRTALDKLPPAGLEQAATLTDEARQALLQVGSEQPQLQQAVGGLGETAENIGVLRQLVERTAGLLTGYLDKLGVSAPPSENSSTAGSSTPRADNRPAVAPAKPDGQKLSREHAEALQADMPLPVVSNTGVKTHGRWVDEHGQAHEITSGRDEDAAEAARLLQEHGIPPRGDLAATADVEQKLAARMVREGRKHLDVSLNNRPCRVHTAVTRWCRLSCPRATR
;
A
#
# COMPACT_ATOMS: atom_id res chain seq x y z
N MET A 1 9.38 26.51 -5.82
CA MET A 1 9.94 25.29 -6.44
C MET A 1 11.02 24.81 -5.50
N ALA A 2 10.94 23.57 -4.99
CA ALA A 2 11.98 23.03 -4.13
C ALA A 2 13.29 22.91 -4.92
N SER A 3 14.43 23.25 -4.30
CA SER A 3 15.72 23.07 -4.96
C SER A 3 16.08 21.58 -5.02
N VAL A 4 16.96 21.21 -5.96
CA VAL A 4 17.50 19.84 -6.06
C VAL A 4 18.16 19.41 -4.74
N GLU A 5 18.77 20.36 -4.03
CA GLU A 5 19.41 20.14 -2.72
C GLU A 5 18.38 19.84 -1.63
N GLU A 6 17.24 20.54 -1.61
CA GLU A 6 16.16 20.29 -0.66
C GLU A 6 15.54 18.91 -0.88
N LEU A 7 15.35 18.50 -2.14
CA LEU A 7 14.92 17.14 -2.48
C LEU A 7 15.95 16.10 -2.02
N ALA A 8 17.23 16.33 -2.25
CA ALA A 8 18.30 15.41 -1.84
C ALA A 8 18.36 15.27 -0.31
N ALA A 9 18.22 16.36 0.43
CA ALA A 9 18.17 16.34 1.89
C ALA A 9 16.94 15.57 2.42
N ALA A 10 15.77 15.76 1.79
CA ALA A 10 14.57 15.02 2.14
C ALA A 10 14.72 13.50 1.90
N VAL A 11 15.32 13.11 0.78
CA VAL A 11 15.58 11.69 0.46
C VAL A 11 16.54 11.07 1.47
N ARG A 12 17.66 11.74 1.82
CA ARG A 12 18.60 11.26 2.84
C ARG A 12 17.91 11.10 4.21
N THR A 13 17.13 12.10 4.61
CA THR A 13 16.32 12.03 5.84
C THR A 13 15.35 10.85 5.83
N ALA A 14 14.78 10.52 4.68
CA ALA A 14 13.89 9.36 4.55
C ALA A 14 14.66 8.03 4.63
N LEU A 15 15.85 7.95 4.03
CA LEU A 15 16.74 6.78 4.12
C LEU A 15 17.19 6.52 5.56
N ASP A 16 17.55 7.57 6.31
CA ASP A 16 17.95 7.45 7.73
C ASP A 16 16.82 6.97 8.65
N LYS A 17 15.56 7.15 8.22
CA LYS A 17 14.37 6.68 8.95
C LYS A 17 14.01 5.22 8.64
N LEU A 18 14.63 4.60 7.64
CA LEU A 18 14.44 3.18 7.39
C LEU A 18 15.15 2.40 8.50
N PRO A 19 14.51 1.41 9.15
CA PRO A 19 15.10 0.66 10.24
C PRO A 19 15.62 -0.74 9.79
N PRO A 20 16.69 -0.84 8.98
CA PRO A 20 17.17 -2.14 8.49
C PRO A 20 17.60 -3.05 9.65
N ALA A 21 18.28 -2.48 10.66
CA ALA A 21 18.67 -3.20 11.86
C ALA A 21 17.46 -3.74 12.66
N GLY A 22 16.35 -2.99 12.68
CA GLY A 22 15.12 -3.44 13.34
C GLY A 22 14.48 -4.63 12.64
N LEU A 23 14.51 -4.66 11.30
CA LEU A 23 14.01 -5.80 10.52
C LEU A 23 14.90 -7.04 10.69
N GLU A 24 16.22 -6.87 10.74
CA GLU A 24 17.17 -7.97 10.98
C GLU A 24 17.01 -8.56 12.39
N GLN A 25 16.88 -7.70 13.41
CA GLN A 25 16.61 -8.12 14.77
C GLN A 25 15.28 -8.87 14.88
N ALA A 26 14.22 -8.38 14.22
CA ALA A 26 12.92 -9.05 14.20
C ALA A 26 12.98 -10.43 13.54
N ALA A 27 13.71 -10.57 12.42
CA ALA A 27 13.92 -11.86 11.76
C ALA A 27 14.63 -12.85 12.69
N THR A 28 15.71 -12.40 13.35
CA THR A 28 16.49 -13.21 14.29
C THR A 28 15.64 -13.70 15.45
N LEU A 29 14.92 -12.80 16.12
CA LEU A 29 14.05 -13.15 17.25
C LEU A 29 12.92 -14.10 16.85
N THR A 30 12.38 -13.94 15.63
CA THR A 30 11.32 -14.83 15.11
C THR A 30 11.86 -16.25 14.88
N ASP A 31 13.06 -16.37 14.32
CA ASP A 31 13.71 -17.65 14.11
C ASP A 31 14.12 -18.34 15.42
N GLU A 32 14.65 -17.57 16.38
CA GLU A 32 14.95 -18.07 17.73
C GLU A 32 13.69 -18.60 18.43
N ALA A 33 12.59 -17.85 18.38
CA ALA A 33 11.32 -18.29 18.95
C ALA A 33 10.80 -19.59 18.28
N ARG A 34 10.94 -19.69 16.95
CA ARG A 34 10.59 -20.90 16.20
C ARG A 34 11.43 -22.09 16.62
N GLN A 35 12.74 -21.92 16.76
CA GLN A 35 13.66 -22.98 17.20
C GLN A 35 13.35 -23.43 18.64
N ALA A 36 13.08 -22.48 19.54
CA ALA A 36 12.69 -22.79 20.91
C ALA A 36 11.42 -23.65 20.97
N LEU A 37 10.41 -23.36 20.15
CA LEU A 37 9.19 -24.17 20.07
C LEU A 37 9.45 -25.58 19.50
N LEU A 38 10.31 -25.70 18.50
CA LEU A 38 10.69 -26.99 17.93
C LEU A 38 11.39 -27.91 18.95
N GLN A 39 12.20 -27.34 19.84
CA GLN A 39 12.90 -28.11 20.89
C GLN A 39 11.97 -28.69 21.96
N VAL A 40 10.78 -28.11 22.16
CA VAL A 40 9.79 -28.64 23.10
C VAL A 40 9.18 -29.97 22.61
N GLY A 41 9.30 -30.29 21.31
CA GLY A 41 9.01 -31.62 20.77
C GLY A 41 7.55 -32.09 20.92
N SER A 42 6.60 -31.17 21.08
CA SER A 42 5.20 -31.49 21.33
C SER A 42 4.44 -31.86 20.05
N GLU A 43 3.70 -32.97 20.06
CA GLU A 43 2.78 -33.37 18.98
C GLU A 43 1.45 -32.57 18.98
N GLN A 44 1.35 -31.52 19.78
CA GLN A 44 0.14 -30.71 19.84
C GLN A 44 -0.06 -29.92 18.53
N PRO A 45 -1.25 -30.01 17.88
CA PRO A 45 -1.51 -29.34 16.62
C PRO A 45 -1.42 -27.80 16.74
N GLN A 46 -1.72 -27.23 17.91
CA GLN A 46 -1.57 -25.79 18.14
C GLN A 46 -0.10 -25.34 18.08
N LEU A 47 0.82 -26.17 18.57
CA LEU A 47 2.26 -25.86 18.53
C LEU A 47 2.79 -25.92 17.10
N GLN A 48 2.35 -26.90 16.31
CA GLN A 48 2.67 -26.95 14.88
C GLN A 48 2.16 -25.73 14.12
N GLN A 49 0.93 -25.29 14.41
CA GLN A 49 0.38 -24.08 13.81
C GLN A 49 1.19 -22.83 14.20
N ALA A 50 1.61 -22.72 15.47
CA ALA A 50 2.45 -21.61 15.92
C ALA A 50 3.83 -21.58 15.22
N VAL A 51 4.49 -22.75 15.10
CA VAL A 51 5.76 -22.89 14.37
C VAL A 51 5.60 -22.49 12.91
N GLY A 52 4.52 -22.93 12.25
CA GLY A 52 4.20 -22.53 10.87
C GLY A 52 4.00 -21.03 10.72
N GLY A 53 3.23 -20.40 11.61
CA GLY A 53 3.00 -18.95 11.59
C GLY A 53 4.27 -18.13 11.84
N LEU A 54 5.18 -18.60 12.69
CA LEU A 54 6.50 -17.96 12.87
C LEU A 54 7.38 -18.09 11.62
N GLY A 55 7.33 -19.25 10.94
CA GLY A 55 8.02 -19.45 9.66
C GLY A 55 7.54 -18.47 8.59
N GLU A 56 6.23 -18.36 8.39
CA GLU A 56 5.63 -17.39 7.46
C GLU A 56 5.99 -15.95 7.83
N THR A 57 6.01 -15.62 9.12
CA THR A 57 6.41 -14.29 9.61
C THR A 57 7.88 -13.99 9.27
N ALA A 58 8.80 -14.94 9.48
CA ALA A 58 10.21 -14.76 9.14
C ALA A 58 10.41 -14.54 7.63
N GLU A 59 9.71 -15.30 6.78
CA GLU A 59 9.72 -15.11 5.33
C GLU A 59 9.23 -13.71 4.93
N ASN A 60 8.12 -13.25 5.52
CA ASN A 60 7.57 -11.92 5.27
C ASN A 60 8.52 -10.80 5.68
N ILE A 61 9.23 -10.94 6.81
CA ILE A 61 10.27 -10.00 7.23
C ILE A 61 11.41 -9.95 6.20
N GLY A 62 11.82 -11.11 5.66
CA GLY A 62 12.82 -11.20 4.60
C GLY A 62 12.41 -10.45 3.34
N VAL A 63 11.16 -10.60 2.89
CA VAL A 63 10.61 -9.87 1.74
C VAL A 63 10.59 -8.36 1.99
N LEU A 64 10.17 -7.92 3.18
CA LEU A 64 10.18 -6.50 3.55
C LEU A 64 11.60 -5.92 3.54
N ARG A 65 12.59 -6.66 4.04
CA ARG A 65 13.99 -6.23 4.03
C ARG A 65 14.50 -6.02 2.60
N GLN A 66 14.27 -6.98 1.70
CA GLN A 66 14.65 -6.86 0.29
C GLN A 66 13.99 -5.65 -0.38
N LEU A 67 12.72 -5.37 -0.07
CA LEU A 67 12.03 -4.21 -0.62
C LEU A 67 12.67 -2.90 -0.13
N VAL A 68 12.97 -2.80 1.17
CA VAL A 68 13.64 -1.64 1.77
C VAL A 68 15.02 -1.42 1.14
N GLU A 69 15.84 -2.47 1.03
CA GLU A 69 17.17 -2.42 0.40
C GLU A 69 17.09 -1.97 -1.07
N ARG A 70 16.15 -2.53 -1.84
CA ARG A 70 15.94 -2.16 -3.24
C ARG A 70 15.53 -0.69 -3.37
N THR A 71 14.57 -0.23 -2.56
CA THR A 71 14.15 1.17 -2.55
C THR A 71 15.29 2.10 -2.15
N ALA A 72 16.08 1.74 -1.14
CA ALA A 72 17.23 2.51 -0.72
C ALA A 72 18.30 2.62 -1.82
N GLY A 73 18.59 1.52 -2.52
CA GLY A 73 19.51 1.50 -3.66
C GLY A 73 19.03 2.36 -4.83
N LEU A 74 17.73 2.32 -5.16
CA LEU A 74 17.14 3.17 -6.20
C LEU A 74 17.22 4.66 -5.87
N LEU A 75 16.91 5.03 -4.63
CA LEU A 75 16.98 6.42 -4.16
C LEU A 75 18.43 6.92 -4.15
N THR A 76 19.37 6.10 -3.67
CA THR A 76 20.80 6.44 -3.67
C THR A 76 21.33 6.63 -5.09
N GLY A 77 21.04 5.68 -6.00
CA GLY A 77 21.45 5.79 -7.40
C GLY A 77 20.80 6.97 -8.14
N TYR A 78 19.62 7.42 -7.71
CA TYR A 78 19.02 8.66 -8.21
C TYR A 78 19.78 9.90 -7.73
N LEU A 79 20.18 9.95 -6.46
CA LEU A 79 21.00 11.06 -5.93
C LEU A 79 22.37 11.14 -6.61
N ASP A 80 22.99 9.99 -6.89
CA ASP A 80 24.27 9.92 -7.60
C ASP A 80 24.14 10.49 -9.03
N LYS A 81 23.06 10.14 -9.74
CA LYS A 81 22.78 10.69 -11.08
C LYS A 81 22.56 12.20 -11.09
N LEU A 82 22.07 12.77 -10.00
CA LEU A 82 21.94 14.21 -9.84
C LEU A 82 23.26 14.92 -9.53
N GLY A 83 24.37 14.18 -9.39
CA GLY A 83 25.68 14.75 -9.06
C GLY A 83 25.77 15.28 -7.63
N VAL A 84 24.77 14.99 -6.78
CA VAL A 84 24.76 15.41 -5.37
C VAL A 84 25.59 14.41 -4.56
N SER A 85 26.89 14.37 -4.82
CA SER A 85 27.82 13.63 -3.97
C SER A 85 27.71 14.16 -2.55
N ALA A 86 27.53 13.27 -1.58
CA ALA A 86 27.53 13.68 -0.17
C ALA A 86 28.83 14.45 0.12
N PRO A 87 28.78 15.63 0.76
CA PRO A 87 30.01 16.25 1.24
C PRO A 87 30.70 15.24 2.16
N PRO A 88 32.04 15.10 2.09
CA PRO A 88 32.77 14.20 2.97
C PRO A 88 32.40 14.53 4.42
N SER A 89 31.87 13.53 5.15
CA SER A 89 31.58 13.64 6.57
C SER A 89 32.87 13.91 7.33
N GLU A 90 33.16 15.18 7.58
CA GLU A 90 34.14 15.58 8.58
C GLU A 90 33.53 15.38 9.96
N ASN A 91 33.95 14.30 10.61
CA ASN A 91 33.83 14.14 12.05
C ASN A 91 34.51 15.33 12.74
N SER A 92 33.74 16.17 13.43
CA SER A 92 34.24 16.96 14.55
C SER A 92 33.13 17.30 15.53
N SER A 93 33.30 16.72 16.72
CA SER A 93 32.65 17.06 17.97
C SER A 93 32.62 18.57 18.22
N THR A 94 31.46 19.12 18.59
CA THR A 94 31.39 20.10 19.69
C THR A 94 30.00 20.13 20.29
N ALA A 95 29.94 19.90 21.60
CA ALA A 95 28.77 20.17 22.41
C ALA A 95 28.43 21.68 22.35
N GLY A 96 27.18 21.99 22.03
CA GLY A 96 26.68 23.36 21.98
C GLY A 96 25.19 23.39 22.28
N SER A 97 24.86 23.77 23.52
CA SER A 97 23.51 24.05 23.98
C SER A 97 22.83 25.11 23.10
N SER A 98 21.66 24.83 22.55
CA SER A 98 20.84 25.82 21.85
C SER A 98 19.39 25.81 22.32
N THR A 99 19.02 26.97 22.87
CA THR A 99 17.69 27.52 23.17
C THR A 99 16.68 27.30 22.02
N PRO A 100 15.37 27.19 22.32
CA PRO A 100 14.36 26.97 21.29
C PRO A 100 14.09 28.27 20.50
N ARG A 101 14.39 28.25 19.19
CA ARG A 101 14.07 29.32 18.25
C ARG A 101 12.73 29.02 17.58
N ALA A 102 11.81 29.98 17.67
CA ALA A 102 10.49 29.90 17.06
C ALA A 102 10.61 29.77 15.52
N ASP A 103 10.14 28.64 15.00
CA ASP A 103 10.02 28.36 13.58
C ASP A 103 8.91 29.22 12.96
N ASN A 104 9.30 30.26 12.22
CA ASN A 104 8.44 30.95 11.26
C ASN A 104 8.39 30.14 9.96
N ARG A 105 7.66 29.02 9.98
CA ARG A 105 7.37 28.23 8.79
C ARG A 105 6.20 28.88 8.02
N PRO A 106 6.36 29.27 6.74
CA PRO A 106 5.24 29.73 5.92
C PRO A 106 4.19 28.62 5.81
N ALA A 107 2.97 28.93 6.22
CA ALA A 107 1.84 28.01 6.10
C ALA A 107 1.58 27.72 4.62
N VAL A 108 1.89 26.49 4.19
CA VAL A 108 1.48 25.98 2.88
C VAL A 108 -0.04 25.93 2.88
N ALA A 109 -0.66 26.64 1.94
CA ALA A 109 -2.11 26.64 1.77
C ALA A 109 -2.64 25.21 1.61
N PRO A 110 -3.80 24.88 2.20
CA PRO A 110 -4.35 23.53 2.14
C PRO A 110 -4.66 23.16 0.69
N ALA A 111 -4.03 22.09 0.19
CA ALA A 111 -4.43 21.44 -1.03
C ALA A 111 -5.92 21.06 -0.90
N LYS A 112 -6.73 21.32 -1.94
CA LYS A 112 -8.11 20.85 -1.99
C LYS A 112 -8.16 19.36 -1.64
N PRO A 113 -9.08 18.91 -0.77
CA PRO A 113 -9.17 17.51 -0.39
C PRO A 113 -9.40 16.68 -1.65
N ASP A 114 -8.47 15.77 -1.90
CA ASP A 114 -8.54 14.78 -2.97
C ASP A 114 -9.62 13.75 -2.61
N GLY A 115 -10.60 13.57 -3.50
CA GLY A 115 -11.76 12.70 -3.33
C GLY A 115 -12.90 13.32 -2.51
N GLN A 116 -14.09 13.39 -3.11
CA GLN A 116 -15.31 13.62 -2.35
C GLN A 116 -15.64 12.34 -1.59
N LYS A 117 -15.60 12.40 -0.26
CA LYS A 117 -16.06 11.28 0.57
C LYS A 117 -17.55 11.06 0.33
N LEU A 118 -17.91 9.86 -0.07
CA LEU A 118 -19.29 9.47 -0.26
C LEU A 118 -20.01 9.49 1.09
N SER A 119 -21.15 10.18 1.15
CA SER A 119 -22.04 10.02 2.30
C SER A 119 -22.58 8.59 2.30
N ARG A 120 -22.98 8.10 3.47
CA ARG A 120 -23.52 6.76 3.60
C ARG A 120 -24.81 6.60 2.80
N GLU A 121 -25.66 7.61 2.81
CA GLU A 121 -26.94 7.64 2.10
C GLU A 121 -26.71 7.59 0.59
N HIS A 122 -25.68 8.29 0.08
CA HIS A 122 -25.29 8.21 -1.32
C HIS A 122 -24.71 6.82 -1.66
N ALA A 123 -23.91 6.23 -0.77
CA ALA A 123 -23.38 4.87 -0.98
C ALA A 123 -24.49 3.83 -1.10
N GLU A 124 -25.50 3.93 -0.22
CA GLU A 124 -26.69 3.09 -0.21
C GLU A 124 -27.56 3.32 -1.48
N ALA A 125 -27.71 4.57 -1.94
CA ALA A 125 -28.41 4.89 -3.18
C ALA A 125 -27.72 4.29 -4.42
N LEU A 126 -26.40 4.43 -4.54
CA LEU A 126 -25.63 3.79 -5.62
C LEU A 126 -25.76 2.27 -5.58
N GLN A 127 -25.84 1.70 -4.39
CA GLN A 127 -25.97 0.26 -4.19
C GLN A 127 -27.37 -0.27 -4.54
N ALA A 128 -28.42 0.51 -4.29
CA ALA A 128 -29.79 0.14 -4.65
C ALA A 128 -29.99 -0.04 -6.16
N ASP A 129 -29.22 0.70 -6.97
CA ASP A 129 -29.24 0.62 -8.44
C ASP A 129 -28.39 -0.52 -9.02
N MET A 130 -27.59 -1.22 -8.20
CA MET A 130 -26.71 -2.30 -8.68
C MET A 130 -27.46 -3.64 -8.76
N PRO A 131 -26.99 -4.57 -9.62
CA PRO A 131 -27.48 -5.95 -9.60
C PRO A 131 -27.34 -6.59 -8.22
N LEU A 132 -28.13 -7.65 -7.97
CA LEU A 132 -28.13 -8.38 -6.71
C LEU A 132 -26.70 -8.77 -6.25
N PRO A 133 -26.47 -8.87 -4.92
CA PRO A 133 -25.16 -9.19 -4.41
C PRO A 133 -24.58 -10.50 -4.99
N VAL A 134 -23.30 -10.46 -5.36
CA VAL A 134 -22.63 -11.62 -5.94
C VAL A 134 -22.35 -12.67 -4.85
N VAL A 135 -22.71 -13.91 -5.13
CA VAL A 135 -22.28 -15.07 -4.34
C VAL A 135 -20.94 -15.56 -4.89
N SER A 136 -19.94 -15.70 -4.03
CA SER A 136 -18.60 -16.15 -4.42
C SER A 136 -18.65 -17.50 -5.17
N ASN A 137 -17.76 -17.69 -6.15
CA ASN A 137 -17.64 -18.89 -6.99
C ASN A 137 -18.82 -19.20 -7.92
N THR A 138 -19.71 -18.24 -8.19
CA THR A 138 -20.82 -18.42 -9.15
C THR A 138 -20.49 -18.01 -10.59
N GLY A 139 -19.32 -17.40 -10.82
CA GLY A 139 -18.94 -16.83 -12.12
C GLY A 139 -19.69 -15.54 -12.48
N VAL A 140 -20.58 -15.05 -11.60
CA VAL A 140 -21.25 -13.77 -11.77
C VAL A 140 -20.25 -12.64 -11.57
N LYS A 141 -20.29 -11.65 -12.46
CA LYS A 141 -19.41 -10.48 -12.41
C LYS A 141 -19.77 -9.57 -11.23
N THR A 142 -18.75 -9.04 -10.58
CA THR A 142 -18.88 -7.94 -9.62
C THR A 142 -19.15 -6.65 -10.39
N HIS A 143 -20.15 -5.90 -9.96
CA HIS A 143 -20.45 -4.56 -10.42
C HIS A 143 -20.09 -3.57 -9.30
N GLY A 144 -19.59 -2.42 -9.71
CA GLY A 144 -19.26 -1.32 -8.84
C GLY A 144 -19.76 0.00 -9.42
N ARG A 145 -20.00 0.95 -8.52
CA ARG A 145 -20.24 2.35 -8.87
C ARG A 145 -19.35 3.23 -8.03
N TRP A 146 -18.72 4.20 -8.67
CA TRP A 146 -17.89 5.19 -8.01
C TRP A 146 -18.29 6.60 -8.41
N VAL A 147 -17.92 7.58 -7.61
CA VAL A 147 -18.26 8.99 -7.86
C VAL A 147 -16.99 9.80 -8.08
N ASP A 148 -16.98 10.61 -9.14
CA ASP A 148 -15.88 11.52 -9.44
C ASP A 148 -15.96 12.83 -8.64
N GLU A 149 -15.03 13.75 -8.91
CA GLU A 149 -14.98 15.06 -8.24
C GLU A 149 -16.13 16.01 -8.59
N HIS A 150 -16.90 15.68 -9.63
CA HIS A 150 -18.10 16.41 -10.04
C HIS A 150 -19.38 15.82 -9.46
N GLY A 151 -19.27 14.78 -8.63
CA GLY A 151 -20.42 14.07 -8.09
C GLY A 151 -21.10 13.14 -9.11
N GLN A 152 -20.47 12.87 -10.26
CA GLN A 152 -21.04 11.97 -11.27
C GLN A 152 -20.71 10.52 -10.95
N ALA A 153 -21.73 9.67 -11.00
CA ALA A 153 -21.59 8.24 -10.79
C ALA A 153 -21.14 7.55 -12.08
N HIS A 154 -20.11 6.72 -11.96
CA HIS A 154 -19.53 5.92 -13.03
C HIS A 154 -19.66 4.44 -12.71
N GLU A 155 -20.03 3.64 -13.70
CA GLU A 155 -20.10 2.19 -13.57
C GLU A 155 -18.73 1.54 -13.83
N ILE A 156 -18.45 0.46 -13.11
CA ILE A 156 -17.29 -0.39 -13.34
C ILE A 156 -17.69 -1.85 -13.10
N THR A 157 -17.25 -2.76 -13.96
CA THR A 157 -17.60 -4.18 -13.86
C THR A 157 -16.33 -5.03 -13.89
N SER A 158 -16.27 -6.09 -13.08
CA SER A 158 -15.17 -7.06 -13.12
C SER A 158 -15.13 -7.79 -14.46
N GLY A 159 -13.94 -8.16 -14.92
CA GLY A 159 -13.73 -8.88 -16.18
C GLY A 159 -12.54 -8.33 -16.97
N ARG A 160 -12.18 -9.01 -18.05
CA ARG A 160 -11.07 -8.56 -18.91
C ARG A 160 -11.56 -7.48 -19.86
N ASP A 161 -10.98 -6.30 -19.76
CA ASP A 161 -11.21 -5.13 -20.62
C ASP A 161 -9.96 -4.22 -20.61
N GLU A 162 -10.08 -3.03 -21.19
CA GLU A 162 -8.99 -2.05 -21.28
C GLU A 162 -8.49 -1.61 -19.90
N ASP A 163 -9.40 -1.42 -18.93
CA ASP A 163 -9.03 -1.07 -17.56
C ASP A 163 -8.25 -2.22 -16.88
N ALA A 164 -8.61 -3.49 -17.14
CA ALA A 164 -7.86 -4.64 -16.65
C ALA A 164 -6.46 -4.75 -17.28
N ALA A 165 -6.34 -4.44 -18.57
CA ALA A 165 -5.07 -4.43 -19.28
C ALA A 165 -4.16 -3.31 -18.75
N GLU A 166 -4.72 -2.14 -18.47
CA GLU A 166 -4.00 -1.02 -17.85
C GLU A 166 -3.53 -1.37 -16.44
N ALA A 167 -4.37 -2.01 -15.63
CA ALA A 167 -3.97 -2.50 -14.31
C ALA A 167 -2.78 -3.49 -14.40
N ALA A 168 -2.82 -4.42 -15.36
CA ALA A 168 -1.72 -5.35 -15.58
C ALA A 168 -0.43 -4.63 -16.01
N ARG A 169 -0.53 -3.65 -16.92
CA ARG A 169 0.60 -2.84 -17.39
C ARG A 169 1.26 -2.09 -16.23
N LEU A 170 0.48 -1.41 -15.40
CA LEU A 170 0.99 -0.65 -14.25
C LEU A 170 1.69 -1.56 -13.23
N LEU A 171 1.11 -2.73 -12.93
CA LEU A 171 1.77 -3.70 -12.05
C LEU A 171 3.13 -4.15 -12.61
N GLN A 172 3.19 -4.43 -13.91
CA GLN A 172 4.42 -4.80 -14.59
C GLN A 172 5.47 -3.67 -14.56
N GLU A 173 5.08 -2.42 -14.80
CA GLU A 173 5.96 -1.25 -14.74
C GLU A 173 6.56 -1.04 -13.36
N HIS A 174 5.81 -1.36 -12.30
CA HIS A 174 6.29 -1.34 -10.94
C HIS A 174 7.06 -2.60 -10.52
N GLY A 175 7.31 -3.52 -11.45
CA GLY A 175 8.05 -4.76 -11.19
C GLY A 175 7.30 -5.71 -10.24
N ILE A 176 5.98 -5.60 -10.18
CA ILE A 176 5.09 -6.50 -9.45
C ILE A 176 4.66 -7.56 -10.48
N PRO A 177 5.28 -8.75 -10.49
CA PRO A 177 4.82 -9.80 -11.38
C PRO A 177 3.38 -10.16 -10.98
N PRO A 178 2.47 -10.39 -11.94
CA PRO A 178 1.17 -10.93 -11.62
C PRO A 178 1.37 -12.27 -10.91
N ARG A 179 1.19 -12.30 -9.59
CA ARG A 179 1.29 -13.52 -8.79
C ARG A 179 0.01 -14.32 -9.03
N GLY A 180 0.10 -15.38 -9.82
CA GLY A 180 -1.02 -16.27 -10.11
C GLY A 180 -1.86 -15.85 -11.31
N ASP A 181 -3.15 -16.16 -11.27
CA ASP A 181 -4.08 -15.98 -12.38
C ASP A 181 -4.25 -14.48 -12.70
N LEU A 182 -4.09 -14.09 -13.97
CA LEU A 182 -4.35 -12.73 -14.48
C LEU A 182 -5.80 -12.25 -14.22
N ALA A 183 -6.65 -13.12 -13.66
CA ALA A 183 -7.97 -12.78 -13.15
C ALA A 183 -7.94 -11.67 -12.10
N ALA A 184 -6.88 -11.54 -11.29
CA ALA A 184 -6.83 -10.49 -10.27
C ALA A 184 -6.86 -9.07 -10.88
N THR A 185 -6.25 -8.84 -12.05
CA THR A 185 -6.29 -7.52 -12.70
C THR A 185 -7.66 -7.21 -13.30
N ALA A 186 -8.52 -8.21 -13.44
CA ALA A 186 -9.91 -8.06 -13.85
C ALA A 186 -10.84 -7.66 -12.70
N ASP A 187 -10.38 -7.65 -11.45
CA ASP A 187 -11.17 -7.21 -10.30
C ASP A 187 -11.44 -5.71 -10.36
N VAL A 188 -12.63 -5.30 -9.88
CA VAL A 188 -13.05 -3.89 -9.89
C VAL A 188 -12.05 -3.01 -9.15
N GLU A 189 -11.52 -3.51 -8.03
CA GLU A 189 -10.58 -2.78 -7.19
C GLU A 189 -9.24 -2.52 -7.88
N GLN A 190 -8.73 -3.48 -8.66
CA GLN A 190 -7.47 -3.31 -9.41
C GLN A 190 -7.63 -2.32 -10.56
N LYS A 191 -8.74 -2.40 -11.30
CA LYS A 191 -9.07 -1.44 -12.36
C LYS A 191 -9.20 -0.02 -11.82
N LEU A 192 -9.85 0.12 -10.66
CA LEU A 192 -10.04 1.43 -10.04
C LEU A 192 -8.72 2.00 -9.53
N ALA A 193 -7.86 1.18 -8.93
CA ALA A 193 -6.52 1.59 -8.54
C ALA A 193 -5.68 2.03 -9.75
N ALA A 194 -5.74 1.31 -10.86
CA ALA A 194 -5.08 1.68 -12.11
C ALA A 194 -5.57 3.04 -12.64
N ARG A 195 -6.89 3.25 -12.62
CA ARG A 195 -7.51 4.53 -12.99
C ARG A 195 -7.05 5.67 -12.10
N MET A 196 -6.99 5.46 -10.78
CA MET A 196 -6.50 6.46 -9.84
C MET A 196 -5.06 6.88 -10.15
N VAL A 197 -4.17 5.93 -10.46
CA VAL A 197 -2.79 6.23 -10.88
C VAL A 197 -2.77 7.04 -12.17
N ARG A 198 -3.52 6.62 -13.19
CA ARG A 198 -3.62 7.30 -14.49
C ARG A 198 -4.14 8.74 -14.37
N GLU A 199 -5.10 8.96 -13.49
CA GLU A 199 -5.74 10.27 -13.27
C GLU A 199 -5.06 11.11 -12.19
N GLY A 200 -3.99 10.62 -11.56
CA GLY A 200 -3.29 11.32 -10.49
C GLY A 200 -4.10 11.49 -9.21
N ARG A 201 -5.10 10.62 -8.97
CA ARG A 201 -5.98 10.64 -7.79
C ARG A 201 -5.44 9.72 -6.70
N LYS A 202 -5.58 10.13 -5.43
CA LYS A 202 -5.19 9.32 -4.26
C LYS A 202 -6.38 8.68 -3.56
N HIS A 203 -7.57 9.25 -3.72
CA HIS A 203 -8.77 8.80 -3.02
C HIS A 203 -9.95 8.69 -3.98
N LEU A 204 -10.67 7.58 -3.85
CA LEU A 204 -11.89 7.31 -4.59
C LEU A 204 -12.76 6.38 -3.75
N ASP A 205 -14.05 6.71 -3.64
CA ASP A 205 -15.03 5.90 -2.92
C ASP A 205 -15.86 5.09 -3.94
N VAL A 206 -15.96 3.78 -3.70
CA VAL A 206 -16.68 2.85 -4.56
C VAL A 206 -17.65 1.99 -3.74
N SER A 207 -18.87 1.86 -4.25
CA SER A 207 -19.87 0.89 -3.79
C SER A 207 -19.78 -0.35 -4.68
N LEU A 208 -19.71 -1.54 -4.07
CA LEU A 208 -19.64 -2.82 -4.78
C LEU A 208 -20.85 -3.70 -4.44
N ASN A 209 -21.32 -4.50 -5.40
CA ASN A 209 -22.31 -5.55 -5.13
C ASN A 209 -21.69 -6.87 -4.65
N ASN A 210 -20.36 -6.95 -4.54
CA ASN A 210 -19.67 -8.10 -3.98
C ASN A 210 -18.93 -7.70 -2.70
N ARG A 211 -18.62 -8.68 -1.85
CA ARG A 211 -17.71 -8.45 -0.73
C ARG A 211 -16.29 -8.35 -1.28
N PRO A 212 -15.54 -7.30 -0.92
CA PRO A 212 -14.12 -7.23 -1.23
C PRO A 212 -13.41 -8.49 -0.71
N CYS A 213 -12.48 -9.02 -1.51
CA CYS A 213 -11.66 -10.14 -1.08
C CYS A 213 -10.94 -9.79 0.23
N ARG A 214 -10.99 -10.68 1.23
CA ARG A 214 -10.36 -10.45 2.55
C ARG A 214 -8.83 -10.33 2.50
N VAL A 215 -8.24 -10.67 1.36
CA VAL A 215 -6.80 -10.70 1.12
C VAL A 215 -6.42 -9.53 0.22
N HIS A 216 -5.96 -8.46 0.86
CA HIS A 216 -4.82 -7.58 0.49
C HIS A 216 -5.04 -6.19 1.12
N THR A 217 -4.41 -6.01 2.27
CA THR A 217 -4.32 -4.77 3.06
C THR A 217 -3.72 -3.58 2.28
N ALA A 218 -3.16 -3.80 1.10
CA ALA A 218 -2.63 -2.74 0.26
C ALA A 218 -3.74 -1.90 -0.38
N VAL A 219 -4.80 -2.50 -0.91
CA VAL A 219 -5.83 -1.77 -1.70
C VAL A 219 -6.80 -0.99 -0.80
N THR A 220 -7.06 -1.48 0.41
CA THR A 220 -7.88 -0.81 1.42
C THR A 220 -7.30 0.53 1.89
N ARG A 221 -6.00 0.79 1.64
CA ARG A 221 -5.37 2.08 1.93
C ARG A 221 -5.72 3.16 0.90
N TRP A 222 -6.11 2.76 -0.31
CA TRP A 222 -6.37 3.65 -1.46
C TRP A 222 -7.87 3.77 -1.76
N CYS A 223 -8.63 2.68 -1.61
CA CYS A 223 -10.08 2.66 -1.75
C CYS A 223 -10.77 2.50 -0.39
N ARG A 224 -11.63 3.45 0.00
CA ARG A 224 -12.58 3.21 1.09
C ARG A 224 -13.76 2.44 0.52
N LEU A 225 -13.85 1.18 0.93
CA LEU A 225 -14.88 0.25 0.47
C LEU A 225 -16.07 0.29 1.42
N SER A 226 -17.25 0.62 0.89
CA SER A 226 -18.53 0.48 1.60
C SER A 226 -19.15 -0.88 1.25
N CYS A 227 -19.18 -1.81 2.21
CA CYS A 227 -19.65 -3.17 2.00
C CYS A 227 -21.10 -3.33 2.53
N PRO A 228 -22.01 -4.04 1.83
CA PRO A 228 -23.36 -4.29 2.32
C PRO A 228 -23.33 -5.10 3.62
N ARG A 229 -24.20 -4.72 4.59
CA ARG A 229 -24.43 -5.52 5.80
C ARG A 229 -25.12 -6.82 5.40
N ALA A 230 -24.62 -7.94 5.93
CA ALA A 230 -25.33 -9.21 5.87
C ALA A 230 -26.60 -9.09 6.73
N THR A 231 -27.77 -9.12 6.12
CA THR A 231 -28.98 -9.57 6.82
C THR A 231 -28.76 -11.06 7.12
N ARG A 232 -28.59 -11.37 8.42
CA ARG A 232 -28.58 -12.76 8.91
C ARG A 232 -30.00 -13.27 9.00
#